data_AF-A0A429XSQ1-F1
#
_entry.id   AF-A0A429XSQ1-F1
#
_cell.length_a   1.000
_cell.length_b   1.000
_cell.length_c   1.000
_cell.angle_alpha   90.00
_cell.angle_beta   90.00
_cell.angle_gamma   90.00
#
_symmetry.space_group_name_H-M   'P 1'
#
loop_
_entity.id
_entity.type
_entity.pdbx_description
1 polymer ?
#
loop_
_entity_poly.entity_id
_entity_poly.type
_entity_poly.pdbx_seq_one_letter_code
_entity_poly.pdbx_strand_id
1 'polypeptide(L)'
;MKSGKISVSSEVQGKIKEIFVNDNSHVKKDQILFKIDDLSYKIALENSLANLRKVKDYINSMKALYKQNIAELDKVKESISYFDKEYKRQLQLKKKRATSGKEVDNAKHNLDSSINQKKVIEKVIQETKAKLDNDPNLEINEYSYYSEALTEVSKSELNLEHTEIKAPFDGIIANFTLLPGKYINVGAPLFSIINSQNLWIEANFKETDLQNIRLNQDAVIEVDAYPDKKFNTKVFSITPASGSEFSLLPAENSSGNWVKVVQRVKVILKFKDSIPTNLNLLSGMSVYVKIDTKS
;
A
#
# COMPACT_ATOMS: atom_id res chain seq x y z
N MET A 1 12.83 -18.79 -27.19
CA MET A 1 11.68 -17.89 -26.95
C MET A 1 11.54 -17.59 -25.47
N LYS A 2 11.01 -16.41 -25.14
CA LYS A 2 10.76 -15.94 -23.78
C LYS A 2 9.40 -15.24 -23.69
N SER A 3 8.85 -15.24 -22.49
CA SER A 3 7.61 -14.55 -22.12
C SER A 3 7.81 -13.84 -20.78
N GLY A 4 7.04 -12.78 -20.55
CA GLY A 4 6.89 -12.15 -19.24
C GLY A 4 6.24 -13.15 -18.30
N LYS A 5 6.90 -13.40 -17.15
CA LYS A 5 6.33 -14.20 -16.08
C LYS A 5 6.32 -13.39 -14.79
N ILE A 6 5.24 -13.49 -14.04
CA ILE A 6 5.15 -12.97 -12.68
C ILE A 6 4.94 -14.14 -11.75
N SER A 7 5.72 -14.17 -10.66
CA SER A 7 5.47 -15.10 -9.56
C SER A 7 4.33 -14.55 -8.73
N VAL A 8 3.26 -15.34 -8.57
CA VAL A 8 2.15 -15.03 -7.68
C VAL A 8 2.57 -15.35 -6.26
N SER A 9 2.37 -14.41 -5.37
CA SER A 9 2.54 -14.53 -3.92
C SER A 9 1.32 -13.91 -3.22
N SER A 10 1.20 -14.15 -1.91
CA SER A 10 0.15 -13.53 -1.10
C SER A 10 0.71 -12.38 -0.28
N GLU A 11 -0.09 -11.32 -0.12
CA GLU A 11 0.20 -10.20 0.77
C GLU A 11 -0.26 -10.46 2.22
N VAL A 12 -1.11 -11.47 2.40
CA VAL A 12 -1.59 -11.92 3.72
C VAL A 12 -1.29 -13.40 3.94
N GLN A 13 -1.14 -13.79 5.21
CA GLN A 13 -0.85 -15.17 5.58
C GLN A 13 -2.13 -15.93 5.94
N GLY A 14 -2.11 -17.25 5.81
CA GLY A 14 -3.24 -18.05 6.25
C GLY A 14 -3.32 -19.40 5.57
N LYS A 15 -4.39 -20.13 5.87
CA LYS A 15 -4.67 -21.41 5.22
C LYS A 15 -5.44 -21.19 3.94
N ILE A 16 -5.08 -21.92 2.89
CA ILE A 16 -5.87 -21.94 1.65
C ILE A 16 -7.20 -22.63 1.95
N LYS A 17 -8.31 -21.94 1.67
CA LYS A 17 -9.67 -22.45 1.84
C LYS A 17 -10.15 -23.16 0.58
N GLU A 18 -10.02 -22.47 -0.56
CA GLU A 18 -10.53 -22.92 -1.86
C GLU A 18 -9.56 -22.56 -2.98
N ILE A 19 -9.51 -23.40 -4.01
CA ILE A 19 -8.70 -23.21 -5.22
C ILE A 19 -9.64 -23.30 -6.42
N PHE A 20 -9.56 -22.33 -7.34
CA PHE A 20 -10.44 -22.22 -8.51
C PHE A 20 -9.75 -22.54 -9.84
N VAL A 21 -8.44 -22.83 -9.79
CA VAL A 21 -7.61 -22.99 -10.98
C VAL A 21 -6.75 -24.24 -10.87
N ASN A 22 -6.36 -24.77 -12.03
CA ASN A 22 -5.48 -25.92 -12.14
C ASN A 22 -4.16 -25.53 -12.83
N ASP A 23 -3.15 -26.39 -12.71
CA ASP A 23 -1.91 -26.21 -13.45
C ASP A 23 -2.18 -26.18 -14.96
N ASN A 24 -1.46 -25.33 -15.70
CA ASN A 24 -1.59 -25.12 -17.14
C ASN A 24 -2.95 -24.55 -17.61
N SER A 25 -3.80 -24.07 -16.69
CA SER A 25 -5.06 -23.43 -17.06
C SER A 25 -4.85 -21.98 -17.52
N HIS A 26 -5.70 -21.54 -18.45
CA HIS A 26 -5.78 -20.14 -18.86
C HIS A 26 -6.57 -19.34 -17.83
N VAL A 27 -6.06 -18.17 -17.48
CA VAL A 27 -6.70 -17.22 -16.56
C VAL A 27 -6.81 -15.85 -17.19
N LYS A 28 -7.87 -15.14 -16.86
CA LYS A 28 -8.08 -13.75 -17.24
C LYS A 28 -7.64 -12.81 -16.12
N LYS A 29 -7.30 -11.58 -16.45
CA LYS A 29 -7.08 -10.51 -15.48
C LYS A 29 -8.27 -10.43 -14.49
N ASP A 30 -7.95 -10.23 -13.22
CA ASP A 30 -8.89 -10.12 -12.09
C ASP A 30 -9.67 -11.41 -11.77
N GLN A 31 -9.40 -12.51 -12.46
CA GLN A 31 -9.96 -13.83 -12.13
C GLN A 31 -9.37 -14.33 -10.80
N ILE A 32 -10.25 -14.75 -9.89
CA ILE A 32 -9.86 -15.36 -8.62
C ILE A 32 -9.16 -16.70 -8.88
N LEU A 33 -7.98 -16.87 -8.29
CA LEU A 33 -7.14 -18.05 -8.42
C LEU A 33 -7.37 -19.00 -7.24
N PHE A 34 -7.27 -18.47 -6.03
CA PHE A 34 -7.53 -19.19 -4.80
C PHE A 34 -7.92 -18.20 -3.69
N LYS A 35 -8.55 -18.72 -2.63
CA LYS A 35 -8.95 -17.95 -1.45
C LYS A 35 -8.25 -18.47 -0.21
N ILE A 36 -7.81 -17.54 0.62
CA ILE A 36 -7.37 -17.80 1.99
C ILE A 36 -8.59 -17.82 2.91
N ASP A 37 -8.50 -18.54 4.03
CA ASP A 37 -9.50 -18.46 5.09
C ASP A 37 -9.64 -17.01 5.59
N ASP A 38 -10.82 -16.45 5.35
CA ASP A 38 -11.16 -15.05 5.54
C ASP A 38 -11.76 -14.76 6.92
N LEU A 39 -12.04 -15.78 7.73
CA LEU A 39 -12.76 -15.62 8.99
C LEU A 39 -12.03 -14.69 9.97
N SER A 40 -10.73 -14.89 10.16
CA SER A 40 -9.92 -14.03 11.04
C SER A 40 -9.85 -12.59 10.53
N TYR A 41 -9.85 -12.38 9.21
CA TYR A 41 -9.83 -11.06 8.58
C TYR A 41 -11.18 -10.34 8.69
N LYS A 42 -12.29 -11.07 8.55
CA LYS A 42 -13.65 -10.56 8.81
C LYS A 42 -13.82 -10.11 10.26
N ILE A 43 -13.38 -10.94 11.21
CA ILE A 43 -13.42 -10.60 12.64
C ILE A 43 -12.53 -9.38 12.92
N ALA A 44 -11.35 -9.29 12.32
CA ALA A 44 -10.48 -8.12 12.46
C ALA A 44 -11.15 -6.84 11.94
N LEU A 45 -11.83 -6.90 10.78
CA LEU A 45 -12.60 -5.80 10.24
C LEU A 45 -13.77 -5.39 11.15
N GLU A 46 -14.52 -6.35 11.68
CA GLU A 46 -15.61 -6.06 12.62
C GLU A 46 -15.08 -5.38 13.90
N ASN A 47 -13.93 -5.81 14.40
CA ASN A 47 -13.27 -5.21 15.55
C ASN A 47 -12.81 -3.77 15.29
N SER A 48 -12.21 -3.48 14.12
CA SER A 48 -11.79 -2.12 13.77
C SER A 48 -12.99 -1.20 13.55
N LEU A 49 -14.08 -1.68 12.93
CA LEU A 49 -15.34 -0.95 12.81
C LEU A 49 -16.00 -0.68 14.19
N ALA A 50 -15.91 -1.62 15.12
CA ALA A 50 -16.36 -1.42 16.50
C ALA A 50 -15.51 -0.36 17.22
N ASN A 51 -14.19 -0.35 16.99
CA ASN A 51 -13.30 0.66 17.54
C ASN A 51 -13.60 2.06 16.98
N LEU A 52 -13.85 2.18 15.67
CA LEU A 52 -14.27 3.44 15.05
C LEU A 52 -15.55 4.01 15.70
N ARG A 53 -16.53 3.14 16.00
CA ARG A 53 -17.74 3.53 16.74
C ARG A 53 -17.42 4.04 18.15
N LYS A 54 -16.56 3.34 18.90
CA LYS A 54 -16.11 3.79 20.23
C LYS A 54 -15.43 5.15 20.18
N VAL A 55 -14.59 5.40 19.18
CA VAL A 55 -13.92 6.69 18.99
C VAL A 55 -14.92 7.80 18.68
N LYS A 56 -15.91 7.53 17.83
CA LYS A 56 -17.00 8.48 17.56
C LYS A 56 -17.78 8.84 18.82
N ASP A 57 -18.13 7.85 19.64
CA ASP A 57 -18.84 8.07 20.91
C ASP A 57 -17.97 8.82 21.92
N TYR A 58 -16.67 8.56 21.96
CA TYR A 58 -15.70 9.28 22.77
C TYR A 58 -15.62 10.76 22.38
N ILE A 59 -15.50 11.08 21.09
CA ILE A 59 -15.48 12.47 20.58
C ILE A 59 -16.77 13.19 20.97
N ASN A 60 -17.94 12.56 20.76
CA ASN A 60 -19.22 13.14 21.15
C ASN A 60 -19.29 13.42 22.66
N SER A 61 -18.81 12.50 23.49
CA SER A 61 -18.75 12.65 24.94
C SER A 61 -17.83 13.82 25.34
N MET A 62 -16.68 13.97 24.69
CA MET A 62 -15.76 15.09 24.91
C MET A 62 -16.35 16.43 24.47
N LYS A 63 -17.08 16.48 23.34
CA LYS A 63 -17.81 17.69 22.90
C LYS A 63 -18.89 18.08 23.91
N ALA A 64 -19.63 17.11 24.45
CA ALA A 64 -20.62 17.35 25.50
C ALA A 64 -19.97 17.88 26.78
N LEU A 65 -18.85 17.27 27.21
CA LEU A 65 -18.07 17.74 28.37
C LEU A 65 -17.52 19.15 28.17
N TYR A 66 -17.03 19.48 26.97
CA TYR A 66 -16.60 20.84 26.63
C TYR A 66 -17.74 21.85 26.80
N LYS A 67 -18.93 21.55 26.26
CA LYS A 67 -20.12 22.41 26.41
C LYS A 67 -20.52 22.58 27.89
N GLN A 68 -20.44 21.51 28.68
CA GLN A 68 -20.69 21.57 30.12
C GLN A 68 -19.69 22.51 30.83
N ASN A 69 -18.41 22.42 30.51
CA ASN A 69 -17.38 23.28 31.10
C ASN A 69 -17.58 24.75 30.72
N ILE A 70 -18.02 25.04 29.50
CA ILE A 70 -18.37 26.39 29.06
C ILE A 70 -19.56 26.94 29.86
N ALA A 71 -20.60 26.14 30.07
CA ALA A 71 -21.75 26.55 30.89
C ALA A 71 -21.33 26.83 32.36
N GLU A 72 -20.44 26.02 32.95
CA GLU A 72 -19.93 26.27 34.30
C GLU A 72 -19.05 27.53 34.35
N LEU A 73 -18.25 27.79 33.31
CA LEU A 73 -17.49 29.04 33.19
C LEU A 73 -18.41 30.26 33.19
N ASP A 74 -19.53 30.20 32.46
CA ASP A 74 -20.48 31.32 32.37
C ASP A 74 -21.17 31.59 33.71
N LYS A 75 -21.58 30.54 34.43
CA LYS A 75 -22.09 30.64 35.81
C LYS A 75 -21.07 31.30 36.77
N VAL A 76 -19.80 30.96 36.66
CA VAL A 76 -18.74 31.58 37.47
C VAL A 76 -18.48 33.03 37.06
N LYS A 77 -18.57 33.38 35.76
CA LYS A 77 -18.51 34.78 35.31
C LYS A 77 -19.65 35.62 35.89
N GLU A 78 -20.86 35.07 35.94
CA GLU A 78 -22.00 35.73 36.59
C GLU A 78 -21.73 35.97 38.09
N SER A 79 -21.16 34.97 38.75
CA SER A 79 -20.79 35.06 40.17
C SER A 79 -19.73 36.13 40.42
N ILE A 80 -18.71 36.23 39.56
CA ILE A 80 -17.72 37.31 39.59
C ILE A 80 -18.40 38.67 39.41
N SER A 81 -19.33 38.81 38.45
CA SER A 81 -20.06 40.06 38.23
C SER A 81 -20.85 40.51 39.47
N TYR A 82 -21.49 39.55 40.16
CA TYR A 82 -22.20 39.80 41.41
C TYR A 82 -21.24 40.23 42.53
N PHE A 83 -20.18 39.47 42.79
CA PHE A 83 -19.23 39.76 43.87
C PHE A 83 -18.41 41.03 43.62
N ASP A 84 -18.11 41.38 42.37
CA ASP A 84 -17.46 42.64 42.01
C ASP A 84 -18.34 43.85 42.34
N LYS A 85 -19.64 43.78 41.98
CA LYS A 85 -20.62 44.81 42.36
C LYS A 85 -20.74 44.92 43.88
N GLU A 86 -20.78 43.78 44.58
CA GLU A 86 -20.87 43.76 46.04
C GLU A 86 -19.65 44.37 46.71
N TYR A 87 -18.45 43.99 46.29
CA TYR A 87 -17.20 44.54 46.80
C TYR A 87 -17.10 46.05 46.57
N LYS A 88 -17.46 46.52 45.37
CA LYS A 88 -17.55 47.96 45.04
C LYS A 88 -18.56 48.69 45.93
N ARG A 89 -19.71 48.08 46.20
CA ARG A 89 -20.74 48.62 47.11
C ARG A 89 -20.19 48.75 48.54
N GLN A 90 -19.55 47.71 49.07
CA GLN A 90 -18.96 47.74 50.41
C GLN A 90 -17.83 48.77 50.52
N LEU A 91 -17.00 48.94 49.48
CA LEU A 91 -15.99 50.00 49.44
C LEU A 91 -16.61 51.41 49.51
N GLN A 92 -17.72 51.65 48.81
CA GLN A 92 -18.43 52.93 48.86
C GLN A 92 -19.05 53.18 50.24
N LEU A 93 -19.65 52.16 50.86
CA LEU A 93 -20.21 52.26 52.21
C LEU A 93 -19.12 52.50 53.26
N LYS A 94 -17.94 51.90 53.11
CA LYS A 94 -16.80 52.13 54.02
C LYS A 94 -16.32 53.57 53.97
N LYS A 95 -16.28 54.19 52.79
CA LYS A 95 -15.98 55.64 52.65
C LYS A 95 -17.00 56.52 53.40
N LYS A 96 -18.26 56.09 53.44
CA LYS A 96 -19.34 56.74 54.20
C LYS A 96 -19.40 56.30 55.68
N ARG A 97 -18.43 55.50 56.17
CA ARG A 97 -18.40 54.90 57.51
C ARG A 97 -19.64 54.07 57.87
N ALA A 98 -20.33 53.52 56.87
CA ALA A 98 -21.59 52.78 57.00
C ALA A 98 -21.42 51.24 56.98
N THR A 99 -20.18 50.73 56.93
CA THR A 99 -19.87 49.28 57.00
C THR A 99 -18.54 49.06 57.73
N SER A 100 -18.27 47.82 58.16
CA SER A 100 -17.04 47.46 58.87
C SER A 100 -15.89 47.08 57.92
N GLY A 101 -14.65 47.12 58.42
CA GLY A 101 -13.50 46.62 57.66
C GLY A 101 -13.62 45.13 57.30
N LYS A 102 -14.12 44.32 58.23
CA LYS A 102 -14.36 42.89 58.06
C LYS A 102 -15.30 42.58 56.89
N GLU A 103 -16.37 43.36 56.72
CA GLU A 103 -17.32 43.16 55.60
C GLU A 103 -16.67 43.42 54.24
N VAL A 104 -15.79 44.42 54.14
CA VAL A 104 -15.03 44.68 52.91
C VAL A 104 -14.06 43.54 52.62
N ASP A 105 -13.36 43.03 53.62
CA ASP A 105 -12.40 41.94 53.46
C ASP A 105 -13.11 40.63 53.08
N ASN A 106 -14.29 40.36 53.65
CA ASN A 106 -15.14 39.22 53.27
C ASN A 106 -15.60 39.33 51.80
N ALA A 107 -16.08 40.51 51.38
CA ALA A 107 -16.51 40.73 50.00
C ALA A 107 -15.35 40.56 49.01
N LYS A 108 -14.16 41.05 49.37
CA LYS A 108 -12.93 40.85 48.60
C LYS A 108 -12.57 39.37 48.50
N HIS A 109 -12.59 38.65 49.61
CA HIS A 109 -12.26 37.22 49.64
C HIS A 109 -13.20 36.41 48.73
N ASN A 110 -14.50 36.70 48.75
CA ASN A 110 -15.48 36.03 47.88
C ASN A 110 -15.24 36.30 46.38
N LEU A 111 -14.87 37.54 46.04
CA LEU A 111 -14.49 37.92 44.68
C LEU A 111 -13.21 37.19 44.24
N ASP A 112 -12.16 37.24 45.06
CA ASP A 112 -10.86 36.60 44.77
C ASP A 112 -11.01 35.07 44.64
N SER A 113 -11.84 34.46 45.48
CA SER A 113 -12.19 33.03 45.40
C SER A 113 -12.84 32.68 44.05
N SER A 114 -13.83 33.47 43.62
CA SER A 114 -14.53 33.26 42.34
C SER A 114 -13.59 33.46 41.13
N ILE A 115 -12.67 34.43 41.21
CA ILE A 115 -11.64 34.64 40.19
C ILE A 115 -10.69 33.44 40.11
N ASN A 116 -10.29 32.88 41.24
CA ASN A 116 -9.44 31.68 41.27
C ASN A 116 -10.18 30.46 40.71
N GLN A 117 -11.47 30.29 41.03
CA GLN A 117 -12.29 29.23 40.45
C GLN A 117 -12.43 29.36 38.92
N LYS A 118 -12.60 30.58 38.40
CA LYS A 118 -12.60 30.84 36.95
C LYS A 118 -11.31 30.34 36.30
N LYS A 119 -10.15 30.65 36.87
CA LYS A 119 -8.84 30.22 36.33
C LYS A 119 -8.72 28.69 36.28
N VAL A 120 -9.26 27.99 37.27
CA VAL A 120 -9.27 26.51 37.28
C VAL A 120 -10.13 25.98 36.14
N ILE A 121 -11.34 26.52 35.94
CA ILE A 121 -12.24 26.08 34.85
C ILE A 121 -11.64 26.42 33.48
N GLU A 122 -11.01 27.58 33.31
CA GLU A 122 -10.32 27.94 32.06
C GLU A 122 -9.23 26.92 31.70
N LYS A 123 -8.47 26.40 32.69
CA LYS A 123 -7.50 25.32 32.46
C LYS A 123 -8.17 24.02 32.03
N VAL A 124 -9.26 23.62 32.70
CA VAL A 124 -10.02 22.42 32.33
C VAL A 124 -10.58 22.52 30.90
N ILE A 125 -11.06 23.71 30.50
CA ILE A 125 -11.51 23.99 29.13
C ILE A 125 -10.35 23.86 28.15
N GLN A 126 -9.19 24.42 28.46
CA GLN A 126 -7.99 24.30 27.61
C GLN A 126 -7.57 22.84 27.44
N GLU A 127 -7.54 22.05 28.52
CA GLU A 127 -7.23 20.62 28.48
C GLU A 127 -8.25 19.84 27.63
N THR A 128 -9.54 20.12 27.79
CA THR A 128 -10.61 19.47 27.01
C THR A 128 -10.51 19.86 25.54
N LYS A 129 -10.21 21.13 25.25
CA LYS A 129 -10.01 21.64 23.89
C LYS A 129 -8.78 21.02 23.23
N ALA A 130 -7.69 20.82 23.96
CA ALA A 130 -6.50 20.13 23.45
C ALA A 130 -6.78 18.67 23.07
N LYS A 131 -7.64 17.97 23.83
CA LYS A 131 -8.14 16.62 23.49
C LYS A 131 -9.09 16.59 22.29
N LEU A 132 -9.56 17.75 21.83
CA LEU A 132 -10.42 17.92 20.65
C LEU A 132 -9.64 18.66 19.55
N ASP A 133 -8.36 18.31 19.35
CA ASP A 133 -7.50 18.90 18.30
C ASP A 133 -7.44 20.44 18.30
N ASN A 134 -7.63 21.06 19.47
CA ASN A 134 -7.76 22.50 19.63
C ASN A 134 -8.97 23.14 18.92
N ASP A 135 -9.93 22.35 18.43
CA ASP A 135 -11.19 22.86 17.88
C ASP A 135 -12.39 21.92 18.20
N PRO A 136 -13.24 22.32 19.17
CA PRO A 136 -14.42 21.53 19.57
C PRO A 136 -15.58 21.59 18.56
N ASN A 137 -15.50 22.42 17.52
CA ASN A 137 -16.58 22.61 16.55
C ASN A 137 -16.42 21.78 15.28
N LEU A 138 -15.25 21.16 15.07
CA LEU A 138 -14.99 20.30 13.91
C LEU A 138 -16.05 19.21 13.75
N GLU A 139 -16.25 18.79 12.51
CA GLU A 139 -17.04 17.60 12.23
C GLU A 139 -16.34 16.35 12.80
N ILE A 140 -17.11 15.31 13.13
CA ILE A 140 -16.54 14.13 13.83
C ILE A 140 -15.44 13.46 13.00
N ASN A 141 -15.59 13.47 11.68
CA ASN A 141 -14.66 12.89 10.71
C ASN A 141 -13.34 13.67 10.55
N GLU A 142 -13.27 14.91 11.01
CA GLU A 142 -12.09 15.76 10.89
C GLU A 142 -11.12 15.61 12.07
N TYR A 143 -11.56 15.00 13.18
CA TYR A 143 -10.70 14.76 14.33
C TYR A 143 -9.61 13.72 14.02
N SER A 144 -8.42 13.95 14.57
CA SER A 144 -7.24 13.09 14.43
C SER A 144 -7.54 11.65 14.86
N TYR A 145 -8.21 11.48 16.01
CA TYR A 145 -8.61 10.17 16.54
C TYR A 145 -9.53 9.41 15.58
N TYR A 146 -10.45 10.12 14.90
CA TYR A 146 -11.34 9.50 13.92
C TYR A 146 -10.57 9.02 12.70
N SER A 147 -9.68 9.85 12.17
CA SER A 147 -8.85 9.53 11.00
C SER A 147 -7.93 8.33 11.27
N GLU A 148 -7.35 8.24 12.47
CA GLU A 148 -6.55 7.09 12.91
C GLU A 148 -7.39 5.80 12.94
N ALA A 149 -8.58 5.86 13.57
CA ALA A 149 -9.47 4.69 13.63
C ALA A 149 -9.99 4.26 12.26
N LEU A 150 -10.28 5.22 11.36
CA LEU A 150 -10.68 4.94 9.98
C LEU A 150 -9.55 4.26 9.20
N THR A 151 -8.30 4.71 9.40
CA THR A 151 -7.13 4.09 8.75
C THR A 151 -6.98 2.62 9.12
N GLU A 152 -7.23 2.26 10.39
CA GLU A 152 -7.19 0.87 10.83
C GLU A 152 -8.34 0.03 10.24
N VAL A 153 -9.51 0.63 10.00
CA VAL A 153 -10.61 -0.01 9.25
C VAL A 153 -10.15 -0.29 7.82
N SER A 154 -9.65 0.73 7.11
CA SER A 154 -9.21 0.57 5.72
C SER A 154 -8.08 -0.45 5.57
N LYS A 155 -7.16 -0.53 6.53
CA LYS A 155 -6.13 -1.58 6.58
C LYS A 155 -6.73 -2.97 6.77
N SER A 156 -7.75 -3.11 7.62
CA SER A 156 -8.46 -4.36 7.84
C SER A 156 -9.24 -4.81 6.59
N GLU A 157 -9.88 -3.85 5.89
CA GLU A 157 -10.57 -4.07 4.62
C GLU A 157 -9.61 -4.54 3.53
N LEU A 158 -8.46 -3.87 3.38
CA LEU A 158 -7.43 -4.24 2.41
C LEU A 158 -6.90 -5.66 2.68
N ASN A 159 -6.62 -5.99 3.93
CA ASN A 159 -6.19 -7.33 4.30
C ASN A 159 -7.27 -8.38 3.99
N LEU A 160 -8.55 -8.06 4.18
CA LEU A 160 -9.65 -8.94 3.81
C LEU A 160 -9.74 -9.11 2.28
N GLU A 161 -9.58 -8.04 1.50
CA GLU A 161 -9.53 -8.13 0.04
C GLU A 161 -8.36 -9.00 -0.44
N HIS A 162 -7.20 -8.87 0.18
CA HIS A 162 -6.01 -9.68 -0.12
C HIS A 162 -6.15 -11.17 0.24
N THR A 163 -7.24 -11.59 0.90
CA THR A 163 -7.57 -13.02 1.03
C THR A 163 -8.00 -13.64 -0.29
N GLU A 164 -8.43 -12.85 -1.26
CA GLU A 164 -8.78 -13.28 -2.61
C GLU A 164 -7.63 -12.99 -3.58
N ILE A 165 -6.87 -14.03 -3.94
CA ILE A 165 -5.72 -13.86 -4.82
C ILE A 165 -6.21 -13.92 -6.27
N LYS A 166 -6.02 -12.82 -7.00
CA LYS A 166 -6.48 -12.65 -8.38
C LYS A 166 -5.32 -12.63 -9.38
N ALA A 167 -5.58 -12.94 -10.64
CA ALA A 167 -4.59 -12.85 -11.70
C ALA A 167 -4.33 -11.38 -12.09
N PRO A 168 -3.06 -10.91 -12.12
CA PRO A 168 -2.75 -9.52 -12.47
C PRO A 168 -2.88 -9.21 -13.98
N PHE A 169 -2.90 -10.24 -14.83
CA PHE A 169 -3.07 -10.13 -16.29
C PHE A 169 -3.51 -11.48 -16.88
N ASP A 170 -3.95 -11.46 -18.14
CA ASP A 170 -4.32 -12.67 -18.90
C ASP A 170 -3.10 -13.55 -19.15
N GLY A 171 -3.18 -14.84 -18.80
CA GLY A 171 -2.03 -15.73 -18.95
C GLY A 171 -2.33 -17.19 -18.69
N ILE A 172 -1.26 -17.97 -18.60
CA ILE A 172 -1.29 -19.41 -18.33
C ILE A 172 -0.56 -19.66 -17.01
N ILE A 173 -1.18 -20.43 -16.12
CA ILE A 173 -0.58 -20.84 -14.86
C ILE A 173 0.50 -21.89 -15.12
N ALA A 174 1.65 -21.74 -14.47
CA ALA A 174 2.74 -22.71 -14.50
C ALA A 174 3.29 -22.98 -13.10
N ASN A 175 3.75 -24.22 -12.88
CA ASN A 175 4.31 -24.71 -11.62
C ASN A 175 3.34 -24.61 -10.43
N PHE A 176 2.06 -24.94 -10.67
CA PHE A 176 1.04 -24.90 -9.62
C PHE A 176 1.10 -26.13 -8.72
N THR A 177 1.43 -25.93 -7.44
CA THR A 177 1.59 -27.01 -6.44
C THR A 177 0.77 -26.78 -5.16
N LEU A 178 -0.21 -25.88 -5.21
CA LEU A 178 -1.04 -25.54 -4.05
C LEU A 178 -2.11 -26.60 -3.82
N LEU A 179 -2.39 -26.86 -2.53
CA LEU A 179 -3.46 -27.73 -2.08
C LEU A 179 -4.31 -27.00 -1.02
N PRO A 180 -5.63 -27.23 -0.96
CA PRO A 180 -6.46 -26.72 0.13
C PRO A 180 -5.91 -27.17 1.49
N GLY A 181 -6.00 -26.30 2.49
CA GLY A 181 -5.46 -26.51 3.83
C GLY A 181 -3.97 -26.18 4.01
N LYS A 182 -3.22 -25.99 2.93
CA LYS A 182 -1.82 -25.54 3.02
C LYS A 182 -1.75 -24.13 3.62
N TYR A 183 -0.83 -23.94 4.56
CA TYR A 183 -0.54 -22.62 5.14
C TYR A 183 0.45 -21.86 4.26
N ILE A 184 0.16 -20.59 3.99
CA ILE A 184 1.00 -19.70 3.19
C ILE A 184 1.50 -18.52 4.02
N ASN A 185 2.75 -18.13 3.75
CA ASN A 185 3.40 -16.97 4.34
C ASN A 185 3.41 -15.81 3.35
N VAL A 186 3.44 -14.58 3.88
CA VAL A 186 3.50 -13.35 3.07
C VAL A 186 4.75 -13.34 2.19
N GLY A 187 4.59 -12.98 0.91
CA GLY A 187 5.68 -12.81 -0.04
C GLY A 187 6.31 -14.10 -0.58
N ALA A 188 5.94 -15.28 -0.05
CA ALA A 188 6.46 -16.54 -0.55
C ALA A 188 5.94 -16.82 -1.98
N PRO A 189 6.80 -17.17 -2.95
CA PRO A 189 6.37 -17.49 -4.31
C PRO A 189 5.58 -18.80 -4.30
N LEU A 190 4.38 -18.78 -4.88
CA LEU A 190 3.48 -19.95 -4.89
C LEU A 190 3.47 -20.65 -6.25
N PHE A 191 3.30 -19.89 -7.33
CA PHE A 191 3.32 -20.36 -8.72
C PHE A 191 3.56 -19.17 -9.66
N SER A 192 3.69 -19.41 -10.96
CA SER A 192 3.91 -18.34 -11.94
C SER A 192 2.74 -18.21 -12.92
N ILE A 193 2.45 -16.98 -13.35
CA ILE A 193 1.57 -16.72 -14.49
C ILE A 193 2.44 -16.24 -15.64
N ILE A 194 2.32 -16.92 -16.79
CA ILE A 194 3.06 -16.63 -18.01
C ILE A 194 2.15 -15.87 -18.96
N ASN A 195 2.61 -14.72 -19.47
CA ASN A 195 1.87 -13.94 -20.44
C ASN A 195 1.91 -14.62 -21.82
N SER A 196 0.77 -15.13 -22.30
CA SER A 196 0.71 -15.84 -23.58
C SER A 196 0.69 -14.90 -24.80
N GLN A 197 0.47 -13.60 -24.61
CA GLN A 197 0.30 -12.61 -25.69
C GLN A 197 1.61 -11.91 -26.07
N ASN A 198 2.54 -11.77 -25.13
CA ASN A 198 3.79 -11.02 -25.32
C ASN A 198 5.02 -11.95 -25.32
N LEU A 199 5.20 -12.69 -26.41
CA LEU A 199 6.39 -13.51 -26.64
C LEU A 199 7.48 -12.69 -27.35
N TRP A 200 8.72 -12.86 -26.91
CA TRP A 200 9.90 -12.34 -27.60
C TRP A 200 10.97 -13.41 -27.76
N ILE A 201 11.96 -13.12 -28.59
CA ILE A 201 13.08 -14.01 -28.86
C ILE A 201 14.31 -13.38 -28.24
N GLU A 202 14.98 -14.14 -27.38
CA GLU A 202 16.33 -13.82 -26.93
C GLU A 202 17.29 -14.70 -27.73
N ALA A 203 18.09 -14.06 -28.58
CA ALA A 203 19.09 -14.72 -29.40
C ALA A 203 20.49 -14.34 -28.89
N ASN A 204 21.32 -15.34 -28.61
CA ASN A 204 22.68 -15.12 -28.13
C ASN A 204 23.67 -15.26 -29.30
N PHE A 205 23.94 -14.14 -29.96
CA PHE A 205 24.88 -14.07 -31.08
C PHE A 205 26.32 -14.03 -30.57
N LYS A 206 27.27 -14.53 -31.37
CA LYS A 206 28.69 -14.35 -31.08
C LYS A 206 29.03 -12.87 -31.21
N GLU A 207 29.92 -12.38 -30.36
CA GLU A 207 30.42 -11.00 -30.43
C GLU A 207 30.94 -10.64 -31.83
N THR A 208 31.60 -11.59 -32.51
CA THR A 208 32.09 -11.42 -33.90
C THR A 208 30.99 -11.11 -34.90
N ASP A 209 29.78 -11.57 -34.66
CA ASP A 209 28.66 -11.47 -35.60
C ASP A 209 27.87 -10.16 -35.39
N LEU A 210 28.14 -9.42 -34.31
CA LEU A 210 27.48 -8.14 -34.01
C LEU A 210 27.86 -7.00 -34.94
N GLN A 211 29.00 -7.07 -35.63
CA GLN A 211 29.55 -5.95 -36.41
C GLN A 211 28.51 -5.32 -37.36
N ASN A 212 27.65 -6.15 -37.96
CA ASN A 212 26.66 -5.76 -38.96
C ASN A 212 25.21 -5.79 -38.44
N ILE A 213 25.00 -6.13 -37.16
CA ILE A 213 23.66 -6.15 -36.56
C ILE A 213 23.30 -4.74 -36.09
N ARG A 214 22.12 -4.26 -36.49
CA ARG A 214 21.57 -2.94 -36.14
C ARG A 214 20.12 -3.06 -35.69
N LEU A 215 19.65 -2.06 -34.95
CA LEU A 215 18.24 -1.97 -34.55
C LEU A 215 17.34 -1.88 -35.78
N ASN A 216 16.12 -2.40 -35.66
CA ASN A 216 15.08 -2.43 -36.70
C ASN A 216 15.35 -3.31 -37.93
N GLN A 217 16.48 -4.02 -38.00
CA GLN A 217 16.74 -4.99 -39.06
C GLN A 217 15.73 -6.13 -39.04
N ASP A 218 15.45 -6.64 -40.23
CA ASP A 218 14.52 -7.74 -40.45
C ASP A 218 15.17 -9.08 -40.11
N ALA A 219 14.41 -9.96 -39.48
CA ALA A 219 14.91 -11.27 -39.10
C ALA A 219 13.82 -12.33 -39.25
N VAL A 220 14.23 -13.52 -39.66
CA VAL A 220 13.38 -14.69 -39.76
C VAL A 220 13.75 -15.66 -38.66
N ILE A 221 12.75 -16.17 -37.95
CA ILE A 221 12.94 -17.22 -36.96
C ILE A 221 12.24 -18.51 -37.38
N GLU A 222 12.85 -19.62 -37.03
CA GLU A 222 12.33 -20.98 -37.18
C GLU A 222 12.29 -21.62 -35.80
N VAL A 223 11.14 -22.14 -35.40
CA VAL A 223 10.95 -22.76 -34.07
C VAL A 223 11.08 -24.27 -34.23
N ASP A 224 11.89 -24.93 -33.41
CA ASP A 224 12.16 -26.37 -33.53
C ASP A 224 10.87 -27.21 -33.46
N ALA A 225 9.90 -26.76 -32.66
CA ALA A 225 8.59 -27.40 -32.53
C ALA A 225 7.71 -27.28 -33.80
N TYR A 226 8.02 -26.33 -34.69
CA TYR A 226 7.28 -26.06 -35.94
C TYR A 226 8.25 -25.80 -37.11
N PRO A 227 8.98 -26.82 -37.61
CA PRO A 227 10.02 -26.65 -38.62
C PRO A 227 9.52 -26.03 -39.94
N ASP A 228 8.26 -26.29 -40.30
CA ASP A 228 7.66 -25.81 -41.55
C ASP A 228 7.17 -24.36 -41.48
N LYS A 229 7.31 -23.70 -40.32
CA LYS A 229 6.79 -22.34 -40.09
C LYS A 229 7.91 -21.36 -39.79
N LYS A 230 8.01 -20.35 -40.66
CA LYS A 230 8.91 -19.20 -40.50
C LYS A 230 8.13 -18.02 -39.96
N PHE A 231 8.67 -17.32 -38.96
CA PHE A 231 8.05 -16.11 -38.42
C PHE A 231 8.92 -14.89 -38.71
N ASN A 232 8.28 -13.81 -39.15
CA ASN A 232 8.93 -12.54 -39.39
C ASN A 232 9.06 -11.76 -38.08
N THR A 233 10.27 -11.30 -37.80
CA THR A 233 10.65 -10.56 -36.60
C THR A 233 11.51 -9.35 -36.95
N LYS A 234 11.71 -8.45 -36.00
CA LYS A 234 12.67 -7.35 -36.08
C LYS A 234 13.59 -7.32 -34.88
N VAL A 235 14.83 -6.88 -35.10
CA VAL A 235 15.77 -6.57 -34.03
C VAL A 235 15.22 -5.39 -33.24
N PHE A 236 14.79 -5.65 -32.01
CA PHE A 236 14.20 -4.64 -31.13
C PHE A 236 15.27 -3.99 -30.24
N SER A 237 16.22 -4.78 -29.72
CA SER A 237 17.26 -4.29 -28.82
C SER A 237 18.50 -5.18 -28.84
N ILE A 238 19.64 -4.58 -28.55
CA ILE A 238 20.94 -5.25 -28.39
C ILE A 238 21.43 -4.88 -26.99
N THR A 239 21.70 -5.87 -26.14
CA THR A 239 22.18 -5.62 -24.77
C THR A 239 23.60 -5.06 -24.81
N PRO A 240 23.90 -3.92 -24.14
CA PRO A 240 25.21 -3.26 -24.21
C PRO A 240 26.30 -3.94 -23.37
N ALA A 241 26.16 -5.23 -23.06
CA ALA A 241 27.14 -6.02 -22.32
C ALA A 241 27.02 -7.51 -22.67
N SER A 242 28.15 -8.23 -22.58
CA SER A 242 28.21 -9.67 -22.84
C SER A 242 27.59 -10.46 -21.68
N GLY A 243 27.18 -11.70 -21.96
CA GLY A 243 26.60 -12.58 -20.93
C GLY A 243 27.52 -12.85 -19.73
N SER A 244 28.84 -12.72 -19.89
CA SER A 244 29.83 -12.90 -18.80
C SER A 244 29.82 -11.78 -17.76
N GLU A 245 29.53 -10.55 -18.17
CA GLU A 245 29.52 -9.37 -17.28
C GLU A 245 28.35 -9.42 -16.28
N PHE A 246 27.28 -10.13 -16.63
CA PHE A 246 26.09 -10.30 -15.79
C PHE A 246 26.07 -11.64 -15.03
N SER A 247 27.15 -12.43 -15.09
CA SER A 247 27.23 -13.72 -14.38
C SER A 247 27.62 -13.52 -12.92
N LEU A 248 26.90 -14.17 -12.00
CA LEU A 248 27.28 -14.23 -10.57
C LEU A 248 28.62 -14.95 -10.35
N LEU A 249 29.02 -15.80 -11.31
CA LEU A 249 30.31 -16.49 -11.34
C LEU A 249 30.91 -16.33 -12.75
N PRO A 250 31.78 -15.34 -12.98
CA PRO A 250 32.49 -15.22 -14.24
C PRO A 250 33.50 -16.36 -14.40
N ALA A 251 33.73 -16.80 -15.63
CA ALA A 251 34.76 -17.79 -15.91
C ALA A 251 36.15 -17.14 -15.81
N GLU A 252 36.91 -17.43 -14.76
CA GLU A 252 38.33 -17.08 -14.67
C GLU A 252 39.20 -18.21 -15.23
N ASN A 253 40.04 -17.89 -16.21
CA ASN A 253 41.02 -18.84 -16.76
C ASN A 253 42.24 -18.91 -15.85
N SER A 254 42.21 -19.79 -14.84
CA SER A 254 43.26 -19.93 -13.82
C SER A 254 44.50 -20.74 -14.25
N SER A 255 44.62 -21.15 -15.53
CA SER A 255 45.57 -22.21 -15.96
C SER A 255 46.73 -21.77 -16.87
N GLY A 256 46.97 -20.46 -17.07
CA GLY A 256 48.15 -19.97 -17.82
C GLY A 256 48.16 -20.21 -19.34
N ASN A 257 47.21 -20.95 -19.90
CA ASN A 257 46.97 -21.04 -21.34
C ASN A 257 45.95 -19.97 -21.76
N TRP A 258 46.39 -19.01 -22.59
CA TRP A 258 45.54 -17.92 -23.07
C TRP A 258 44.64 -18.40 -24.22
N VAL A 259 43.50 -19.01 -23.88
CA VAL A 259 42.47 -19.39 -24.87
C VAL A 259 41.39 -18.31 -24.91
N LYS A 260 41.26 -17.61 -26.04
CA LYS A 260 40.22 -16.60 -26.25
C LYS A 260 38.86 -17.28 -26.39
N VAL A 261 37.99 -17.11 -25.40
CA VAL A 261 36.60 -17.60 -25.45
C VAL A 261 35.73 -16.53 -26.11
N VAL A 262 35.01 -16.90 -27.17
CA VAL A 262 34.10 -15.99 -27.87
C VAL A 262 32.92 -15.68 -26.96
N GLN A 263 32.76 -14.40 -26.62
CA GLN A 263 31.64 -13.94 -25.82
C GLN A 263 30.36 -13.89 -26.64
N ARG A 264 29.23 -13.99 -25.94
CA ARG A 264 27.91 -13.90 -26.55
C ARG A 264 27.18 -12.66 -26.06
N VAL A 265 26.51 -12.01 -26.99
CA VAL A 265 25.70 -10.83 -26.73
C VAL A 265 24.25 -11.14 -27.03
N LYS A 266 23.38 -10.73 -26.11
CA LYS A 266 21.95 -10.94 -26.21
C LYS A 266 21.35 -9.90 -27.15
N VAL A 267 20.67 -10.40 -28.18
CA VAL A 267 19.84 -9.63 -29.10
C VAL A 267 18.39 -10.01 -28.87
N ILE A 268 17.54 -9.02 -28.66
CA ILE A 268 16.09 -9.19 -28.44
C ILE A 268 15.39 -8.93 -29.77
N LEU A 269 14.60 -9.91 -30.22
CA LEU A 269 13.76 -9.80 -31.41
C LEU A 269 12.28 -9.86 -31.03
N LYS A 270 11.46 -9.05 -31.70
CA LYS A 270 10.00 -9.04 -31.56
C LYS A 270 9.34 -9.48 -32.86
N PHE A 271 8.20 -10.15 -32.75
CA PHE A 271 7.36 -10.51 -33.90
C PHE A 271 6.86 -9.24 -34.60
N LYS A 272 6.88 -9.24 -35.94
CA LYS A 272 6.27 -8.16 -36.74
C LYS A 272 4.75 -8.31 -36.79
N ASP A 273 4.30 -9.55 -36.94
CA ASP A 273 2.90 -9.91 -37.11
C ASP A 273 2.35 -10.54 -35.83
N SER A 274 1.03 -10.52 -35.65
CA SER A 274 0.38 -11.25 -34.56
C SER A 274 0.65 -12.75 -34.66
N ILE A 275 0.98 -13.37 -33.54
CA ILE A 275 1.24 -14.80 -33.48
C ILE A 275 -0.06 -15.55 -33.80
N PRO A 276 -0.06 -16.52 -34.74
CA PRO A 276 -1.24 -17.29 -35.09
C PRO A 276 -1.82 -18.01 -33.87
N THR A 277 -3.11 -17.85 -33.61
CA THR A 277 -3.80 -18.38 -32.41
C THR A 277 -3.86 -19.91 -32.38
N ASN A 278 -3.67 -20.56 -33.54
CA ASN A 278 -3.63 -22.01 -33.69
C ASN A 278 -2.25 -22.63 -33.39
N LEU A 279 -1.24 -21.80 -33.09
CA LEU A 279 0.11 -22.25 -32.76
C LEU A 279 0.39 -22.02 -31.29
N ASN A 280 0.60 -23.11 -30.56
CA ASN A 280 0.98 -23.03 -29.15
C ASN A 280 2.49 -22.81 -29.04
N LEU A 281 2.93 -21.56 -29.17
CA LEU A 281 4.31 -21.17 -28.92
C LEU A 281 4.52 -20.96 -27.41
N LEU A 282 5.42 -21.74 -26.82
CA LEU A 282 5.69 -21.69 -25.38
C LEU A 282 6.98 -20.93 -25.08
N SER A 283 6.99 -20.25 -23.94
CA SER A 283 8.23 -19.72 -23.38
C SER A 283 9.20 -20.87 -23.08
N GLY A 284 10.46 -20.71 -23.48
CA GLY A 284 11.48 -21.76 -23.34
C GLY A 284 11.76 -22.56 -24.61
N MET A 285 10.92 -22.47 -25.66
CA MET A 285 11.20 -23.14 -26.93
C MET A 285 12.50 -22.65 -27.59
N SER A 286 13.27 -23.58 -28.14
CA SER A 286 14.46 -23.31 -28.96
C SER A 286 14.07 -22.76 -30.32
N VAL A 287 14.89 -21.83 -30.84
CA VAL A 287 14.65 -21.19 -32.13
C VAL A 287 15.97 -20.95 -32.85
N TYR A 288 15.94 -21.13 -34.17
CA TYR A 288 16.97 -20.65 -35.09
C TYR A 288 16.62 -19.24 -35.53
N VAL A 289 17.61 -18.35 -35.54
CA VAL A 289 17.43 -16.93 -35.87
C VAL A 289 18.37 -16.55 -37.00
N LYS A 290 17.81 -15.96 -38.05
CA LYS A 290 18.55 -15.40 -39.20
C LYS A 290 18.20 -13.93 -39.36
N ILE A 291 19.18 -13.05 -39.15
CA ILE A 291 19.03 -11.60 -39.31
C ILE A 291 19.53 -11.20 -40.70
N ASP A 292 18.78 -10.36 -41.41
CA ASP A 292 19.25 -9.70 -42.63
C ASP A 292 20.10 -8.48 -42.27
N THR A 293 21.39 -8.55 -42.56
CA THR A 293 22.36 -7.49 -42.28
C THR A 293 22.58 -6.53 -43.45
N LYS A 294 21.86 -6.72 -44.57
CA LYS A 294 21.95 -5.88 -45.77
C LYS A 294 20.84 -4.83 -45.87
N SER A 295 19.80 -4.93 -45.03
CA SER A 295 18.68 -4.00 -44.95
C SER A 295 18.97 -2.78 -44.09
#